data_AF-A0A026WGP2-F1
#
_entry.id   AF-A0A026WGP2-F1
#
_cell.length_a   1.000
_cell.length_b   1.000
_cell.length_c   1.000
_cell.angle_alpha   90.00
_cell.angle_beta   90.00
_cell.angle_gamma   90.00
#
_symmetry.space_group_name_H-M   'P 1'
#
loop_
_entity.id
_entity.type
_entity.pdbx_description
1 polymer ?
#
loop_
_entity_poly.entity_id
_entity_poly.type
_entity_poly.pdbx_seq_one_letter_code
_entity_poly.pdbx_strand_id
1 'polypeptide(L)'
;LSTAVTTCHQDSPDFSVCLKRGLQEAWSRLAQGFPEFDFPSLDPLIYHYRASFESNSLNADITVSNSTAVGLAKTRILDVRSHFFGDRFRIELDLDIPKLYLEGIMAVKGNLGPFRMDTNPGKKMNKFCAICQKINRVLKYAFNFE
;
A
#
# COMPACT_ATOMS: atom_id res chain seq x y z
N LEU A 1 6.70 20.06 21.60
CA LEU A 1 6.96 18.65 21.28
C LEU A 1 7.86 18.63 20.05
N SER A 2 9.08 18.08 20.18
CA SER A 2 10.11 18.09 19.13
C SER A 2 9.55 17.61 17.78
N THR A 3 9.62 18.48 16.77
CA THR A 3 9.13 18.29 15.39
C THR A 3 10.19 17.73 14.44
N ALA A 4 11.30 17.21 14.98
CA ALA A 4 12.38 16.68 14.16
C ALA A 4 12.08 15.23 13.76
N VAL A 5 11.79 15.00 12.48
CA VAL A 5 11.91 13.67 11.87
C VAL A 5 13.41 13.38 11.73
N THR A 6 13.83 12.16 12.05
CA THR A 6 15.22 11.75 11.86
C THR A 6 15.64 11.91 10.39
N THR A 7 16.65 12.73 10.12
CA THR A 7 17.29 12.87 8.79
C THR A 7 18.36 11.80 8.62
N CYS A 8 18.37 11.13 7.46
CA CYS A 8 19.28 10.03 7.18
C CYS A 8 20.23 10.36 6.02
N HIS A 9 21.52 10.14 6.24
CA HIS A 9 22.55 10.34 5.21
C HIS A 9 22.74 9.04 4.41
N GLN A 10 22.57 9.12 3.10
CA GLN A 10 22.69 7.98 2.18
C GLN A 10 24.02 7.24 2.29
N ASP A 11 25.12 7.96 2.51
CA ASP A 11 26.47 7.39 2.60
C ASP A 11 26.78 6.74 3.96
N SER A 12 25.82 6.77 4.89
CA SER A 12 25.99 6.14 6.20
C SER A 12 25.88 4.62 6.11
N PRO A 13 26.77 3.86 6.78
CA PRO A 13 26.62 2.40 6.88
C PRO A 13 25.30 1.99 7.55
N ASP A 14 24.71 2.87 8.36
CA ASP A 14 23.46 2.62 9.10
C ASP A 14 22.23 3.25 8.43
N PHE A 15 22.30 3.59 7.13
CA PHE A 15 21.23 4.28 6.42
C PHE A 15 19.86 3.60 6.54
N SER A 16 19.80 2.28 6.36
CA SER A 16 18.55 1.50 6.49
C SER A 16 17.99 1.54 7.93
N VAL A 17 18.85 1.48 8.95
CA VAL A 17 18.44 1.57 10.36
C VAL A 17 17.89 2.96 10.67
N CYS A 18 18.55 3.99 10.17
CA CYS A 18 18.09 5.37 10.27
C CYS A 18 16.73 5.55 9.59
N LEU A 19 16.56 5.07 8.35
CA LEU A 19 15.30 5.17 7.61
C LEU A 19 14.14 4.50 8.35
N LYS A 20 14.37 3.30 8.89
CA LYS A 20 13.37 2.61 9.73
C LYS A 20 12.91 3.51 10.88
N ARG A 21 13.85 4.10 11.61
CA ARG A 21 13.54 5.00 12.73
C ARG A 21 12.79 6.24 12.26
N GLY A 22 13.28 6.91 11.22
CA GLY A 22 12.66 8.13 10.68
C GLY A 22 11.23 7.88 10.19
N LEU A 23 11.01 6.79 9.44
CA LEU A 23 9.67 6.41 9.01
C LEU A 23 8.76 6.07 10.20
N GLN A 24 9.28 5.41 11.23
CA GLN A 24 8.48 5.03 12.39
C GLN A 24 8.08 6.24 13.25
N GLU A 25 8.94 7.25 13.35
CA GLU A 25 8.64 8.55 13.97
C GLU A 25 7.68 9.39 13.13
N ALA A 26 7.79 9.33 11.80
CA ALA A 26 6.98 10.11 10.87
C ALA A 26 5.61 9.46 10.55
N TRP A 27 5.43 8.16 10.77
CA TRP A 27 4.28 7.40 10.27
C TRP A 27 2.94 7.99 10.67
N SER A 28 2.80 8.46 11.92
CA SER A 28 1.54 9.04 12.40
C SER A 28 1.16 10.33 11.67
N ARG A 29 2.17 11.09 11.20
CA ARG A 29 1.96 12.31 10.40
C ARG A 29 1.69 11.95 8.94
N LEU A 30 2.48 11.05 8.37
CA LEU A 30 2.22 10.50 7.04
C LEU A 30 0.80 9.97 6.93
N ALA A 31 0.33 9.19 7.91
CA ALA A 31 -1.03 8.66 7.88
C ALA A 31 -2.15 9.72 7.89
N GLN A 32 -1.88 10.94 8.36
CA GLN A 32 -2.86 12.04 8.31
C GLN A 32 -3.03 12.61 6.89
N GLY A 33 -2.05 12.39 6.00
CA GLY A 33 -2.02 13.03 4.69
C GLY A 33 -1.26 14.36 4.72
N PHE A 34 -0.88 14.83 3.54
CA PHE A 34 -0.36 16.17 3.29
C PHE A 34 -1.09 16.73 2.06
N PRO A 35 -2.26 17.36 2.26
CA PRO A 35 -3.07 17.90 1.15
C PRO A 35 -2.31 18.91 0.28
N GLU A 36 -1.33 19.62 0.86
CA GLU A 36 -0.45 20.56 0.14
C GLU A 36 0.46 19.88 -0.91
N PHE A 37 0.66 18.56 -0.80
CA PHE A 37 1.46 17.75 -1.72
C PHE A 37 0.63 16.67 -2.42
N ASP A 38 -0.70 16.83 -2.47
CA ASP A 38 -1.64 15.83 -2.98
C ASP A 38 -1.47 14.43 -2.35
N PHE A 39 -0.95 14.39 -1.11
CA PHE A 39 -0.78 13.14 -0.38
C PHE A 39 -2.04 12.88 0.45
N PRO A 40 -2.83 11.85 0.12
CA PRO A 40 -4.11 11.62 0.78
C PRO A 40 -3.93 11.14 2.21
N SER A 41 -4.98 11.31 3.03
CA SER A 41 -5.04 10.60 4.31
C SER A 41 -5.00 9.10 4.08
N LEU A 42 -4.25 8.38 4.91
CA LEU A 42 -4.18 6.93 4.86
C LEU A 42 -5.20 6.26 5.79
N ASP A 43 -5.86 7.02 6.68
CA ASP A 43 -6.80 6.45 7.65
C ASP A 43 -7.92 7.46 8.02
N PRO A 44 -9.09 7.41 7.35
CA PRO A 44 -9.44 6.48 6.26
C PRO A 44 -8.77 6.84 4.92
N LEU A 45 -8.23 5.84 4.22
CA LEU A 45 -7.80 5.98 2.83
C LEU A 45 -8.99 5.76 1.89
N ILE A 46 -9.37 6.79 1.15
CA ILE A 46 -10.38 6.71 0.10
C ILE A 46 -9.66 6.43 -1.22
N TYR A 47 -10.08 5.39 -1.94
CA TYR A 47 -9.42 5.01 -3.19
C TYR A 47 -10.40 4.47 -4.24
N HIS A 48 -10.01 4.64 -5.50
CA HIS A 48 -10.59 3.97 -6.65
C HIS A 48 -9.46 3.22 -7.35
N TYR A 49 -9.69 1.96 -7.68
CA TYR A 49 -8.66 1.12 -8.30
C TYR A 49 -9.23 0.36 -9.48
N ARG A 50 -8.47 0.30 -10.57
CA ARG A 50 -8.78 -0.52 -11.73
C ARG A 50 -7.52 -1.26 -12.15
N ALA A 51 -7.66 -2.55 -12.39
CA ALA A 51 -6.58 -3.38 -12.88
C ALA A 51 -7.10 -4.41 -13.87
N SER A 52 -6.26 -4.74 -14.83
CA SER A 52 -6.49 -5.83 -15.77
C SER A 52 -5.46 -6.91 -15.50
N PHE A 53 -5.92 -8.15 -15.37
CA PHE A 53 -5.09 -9.33 -15.18
C PHE A 53 -5.22 -10.21 -16.39
N GLU A 54 -4.09 -10.53 -17.03
CA GLU A 54 -4.05 -11.43 -18.17
C GLU A 54 -3.03 -12.54 -17.92
N SER A 55 -3.46 -13.77 -18.16
CA SER A 55 -2.67 -14.99 -18.10
C SER A 55 -3.34 -16.06 -18.96
N ASN A 56 -2.67 -17.19 -19.19
CA ASN A 56 -3.15 -18.24 -20.09
C ASN A 56 -4.59 -18.72 -19.81
N SER A 57 -5.02 -18.71 -18.55
CA SER A 57 -6.35 -19.19 -18.15
C SER A 57 -7.23 -18.12 -17.51
N LEU A 58 -6.72 -16.90 -17.27
CA LEU A 58 -7.48 -15.82 -16.64
C LEU A 58 -7.25 -14.53 -17.41
N ASN A 59 -8.34 -13.96 -17.91
CA ASN A 59 -8.40 -12.58 -18.35
C ASN A 59 -9.50 -11.88 -17.54
N ALA A 60 -9.17 -10.88 -16.73
CA ALA A 60 -10.14 -10.19 -15.89
C ALA A 60 -9.81 -8.71 -15.70
N ASP A 61 -10.81 -7.87 -15.92
CA ASP A 61 -10.84 -6.48 -15.47
C ASP A 61 -11.50 -6.42 -14.09
N ILE A 62 -10.78 -5.86 -13.12
CA ILE A 62 -11.24 -5.62 -11.76
C ILE A 62 -11.35 -4.12 -11.57
N THR A 63 -12.51 -3.66 -11.13
CA THR A 63 -12.75 -2.29 -10.71
C THR A 63 -13.21 -2.28 -9.26
N VAL A 64 -12.62 -1.40 -8.45
CA VAL A 64 -12.92 -1.20 -7.04
C VAL A 64 -13.29 0.28 -6.87
N SER A 65 -14.55 0.57 -6.51
CA SER A 65 -15.10 1.92 -6.41
C SER A 65 -15.76 2.16 -5.05
N ASN A 66 -16.00 3.43 -4.72
CA ASN A 66 -16.54 3.86 -3.42
C ASN A 66 -15.85 3.14 -2.25
N SER A 67 -14.52 3.06 -2.31
CA SER A 67 -13.75 2.20 -1.43
C SER A 67 -13.02 2.98 -0.36
N THR A 68 -12.92 2.37 0.81
CA THR A 68 -12.30 2.93 2.00
C THR A 68 -11.47 1.86 2.70
N ALA A 69 -10.25 2.21 3.07
CA ALA A 69 -9.40 1.40 3.94
C ALA A 69 -9.20 2.12 5.28
N VAL A 70 -9.37 1.38 6.39
CA VAL A 70 -9.22 1.89 7.76
C VAL A 70 -8.24 1.00 8.52
N GLY A 71 -7.31 1.62 9.26
CA GLY A 71 -6.33 0.94 10.10
C GLY A 71 -4.86 1.11 9.66
N LEU A 72 -4.58 1.76 8.53
CA LEU A 72 -3.21 2.00 8.06
C LEU A 72 -2.42 2.93 9.01
N ALA A 73 -3.08 3.79 9.80
CA ALA A 73 -2.39 4.61 10.80
C ALA A 73 -1.78 3.78 11.94
N LYS A 74 -2.21 2.52 12.11
CA LYS A 74 -1.68 1.59 13.12
C LYS A 74 -0.59 0.66 12.58
N THR A 75 -0.10 0.91 11.37
CA THR A 75 0.99 0.13 10.78
C THR A 75 2.25 0.24 11.63
N ARG A 76 2.92 -0.89 11.84
CA ARG A 76 4.23 -1.00 12.47
C ARG A 76 5.27 -1.31 11.40
N ILE A 77 6.36 -0.55 11.40
CA ILE A 77 7.48 -0.77 10.49
C ILE A 77 8.42 -1.79 11.13
N LEU A 78 8.47 -2.99 10.55
CA LEU A 78 9.26 -4.11 11.04
C LEU A 78 10.69 -4.04 10.53
N ASP A 79 10.87 -3.71 9.25
CA ASP A 79 12.18 -3.59 8.62
C ASP A 79 12.15 -2.64 7.41
N VAL A 80 13.31 -2.08 7.08
CA VAL A 80 13.50 -1.22 5.92
C VAL A 80 14.79 -1.62 5.22
N ARG A 81 14.71 -1.95 3.93
CA ARG A 81 15.87 -2.25 3.09
C ARG A 81 15.96 -1.25 1.96
N SER A 82 17.11 -0.61 1.80
CA SER A 82 17.38 0.33 0.71
C SER A 82 18.34 -0.28 -0.32
N HIS A 83 18.02 -0.14 -1.60
CA HIS A 83 18.89 -0.54 -2.70
C HIS A 83 19.10 0.62 -3.67
N PHE A 84 20.36 0.91 -3.95
CA PHE A 84 20.78 1.92 -4.92
C PHE A 84 21.29 1.22 -6.18
N PHE A 85 20.64 1.45 -7.31
CA PHE A 85 21.00 0.90 -8.61
C PHE A 85 21.24 2.04 -9.60
N GLY A 86 22.42 2.66 -9.51
CA GLY A 86 22.72 3.87 -10.27
C GLY A 86 21.87 5.04 -9.80
N ASP A 87 21.01 5.53 -10.69
CA ASP A 87 20.03 6.59 -10.46
C ASP A 87 18.74 6.11 -9.78
N ARG A 88 18.51 4.79 -9.73
CA ARG A 88 17.29 4.23 -9.14
C ARG A 88 17.47 3.94 -7.66
N PHE A 89 16.55 4.50 -6.87
CA PHE A 89 16.42 4.20 -5.46
C PHE A 89 15.20 3.29 -5.22
N ARG A 90 15.43 2.13 -4.60
CA ARG A 90 14.38 1.20 -4.20
C ARG A 90 14.38 1.03 -2.70
N ILE A 91 13.25 1.28 -2.06
CA ILE A 91 12.99 0.90 -0.68
C ILE A 91 12.09 -0.33 -0.66
N GLU A 92 12.41 -1.27 0.22
CA GLU A 92 11.51 -2.34 0.63
C GLU A 92 11.14 -2.13 2.10
N LEU A 93 9.85 -2.23 2.39
CA LEU A 93 9.31 -2.08 3.74
C LEU A 93 8.68 -3.41 4.17
N ASP A 94 9.10 -3.91 5.32
CA ASP A 94 8.38 -4.98 6.00
C ASP A 94 7.43 -4.33 7.01
N LEU A 95 6.14 -4.53 6.82
CA LEU A 95 5.07 -3.85 7.55
C LEU A 95 4.19 -4.85 8.28
N ASP A 96 3.75 -4.50 9.47
CA ASP A 96 2.67 -5.18 10.17
C ASP A 96 1.48 -4.23 10.34
N ILE A 97 0.34 -4.62 9.80
CA ILE A 97 -0.92 -3.87 9.90
C ILE A 97 -1.85 -4.70 10.78
N PRO A 98 -1.97 -4.40 12.08
CA PRO A 98 -2.65 -5.28 13.02
C PRO A 98 -4.12 -5.55 12.66
N LYS A 99 -4.79 -4.53 12.14
CA LYS A 99 -6.19 -4.56 11.72
C LYS A 99 -6.35 -3.65 10.51
N LEU A 100 -6.74 -4.23 9.37
CA LEU A 100 -7.12 -3.48 8.18
C LEU A 100 -8.55 -3.84 7.81
N TYR A 101 -9.41 -2.83 7.76
CA TYR A 101 -10.79 -2.96 7.31
C TYR A 101 -10.92 -2.34 5.92
N LEU A 102 -11.47 -3.10 4.98
CA LEU A 102 -11.70 -2.67 3.62
C LEU A 102 -13.20 -2.73 3.32
N GLU A 103 -13.74 -1.60 2.91
CA GLU A 103 -15.10 -1.49 2.38
C GLU A 103 -15.05 -0.94 0.95
N GLY A 104 -15.92 -1.42 0.07
CA GLY A 104 -15.95 -0.95 -1.30
C GLY A 104 -16.93 -1.72 -2.18
N ILE A 105 -17.02 -1.34 -3.44
CA ILE A 105 -17.77 -2.05 -4.47
C ILE A 105 -16.77 -2.63 -5.47
N MET A 106 -16.74 -3.95 -5.60
CA MET A 106 -15.86 -4.65 -6.53
C MET A 106 -16.66 -5.19 -7.71
N ALA A 107 -16.29 -4.79 -8.92
CA ALA A 107 -16.80 -5.32 -10.17
C ALA A 107 -15.69 -6.10 -10.88
N VAL A 108 -15.98 -7.33 -11.31
CA VAL A 108 -15.08 -8.17 -12.09
C VAL A 108 -15.76 -8.53 -13.39
N LYS A 109 -15.05 -8.37 -14.51
CA LYS A 109 -15.50 -8.79 -15.83
C LYS A 109 -14.37 -9.52 -16.54
N GLY A 110 -14.62 -10.72 -17.04
CA GLY A 110 -13.56 -11.53 -17.61
C GLY A 110 -13.92 -12.99 -17.85
N ASN A 111 -12.91 -13.81 -18.09
CA ASN A 111 -13.03 -15.25 -18.27
C ASN A 111 -11.98 -15.99 -17.42
N LEU A 112 -12.39 -17.11 -16.83
CA LEU A 112 -11.54 -18.12 -16.22
C LEU A 112 -11.66 -19.39 -17.06
N GLY A 113 -10.73 -19.58 -18.01
CA GLY A 113 -10.81 -20.59 -19.04
C GLY A 113 -12.13 -20.46 -19.82
N PRO A 114 -12.99 -21.49 -19.84
CA PRO A 114 -14.28 -21.44 -20.54
C PRO A 114 -15.36 -20.66 -19.75
N PHE A 115 -15.14 -20.32 -18.48
CA PHE A 115 -16.15 -19.71 -17.63
C PHE A 115 -16.12 -18.20 -17.72
N ARG A 116 -17.26 -17.58 -18.03
CA ARG A 116 -17.41 -16.11 -18.02
C ARG A 116 -17.69 -15.63 -16.60
N MET A 117 -17.03 -14.55 -16.20
CA MET A 117 -17.24 -13.83 -14.95
C MET A 117 -17.73 -12.43 -15.29
N ASP A 118 -18.90 -12.07 -14.77
CA ASP A 118 -19.40 -10.70 -14.82
C ASP A 118 -20.17 -10.45 -13.52
N THR A 119 -19.70 -9.49 -12.73
CA THR A 119 -20.35 -9.13 -11.47
C THR A 119 -20.96 -7.74 -11.55
N ASN A 120 -21.51 -7.34 -12.70
CA ASN A 120 -22.24 -6.07 -12.84
C ASN A 120 -23.74 -6.24 -12.47
N PRO A 121 -24.31 -5.41 -11.56
CA PRO A 121 -23.66 -4.36 -10.77
C PRO A 121 -22.70 -4.93 -9.71
N GLY A 122 -21.61 -4.19 -9.49
CA GLY A 122 -20.51 -4.59 -8.59
C GLY A 122 -20.98 -5.06 -7.22
N LYS A 123 -20.24 -6.00 -6.62
CA LYS A 123 -20.59 -6.55 -5.31
C LYS A 123 -19.97 -5.73 -4.19
N LYS A 124 -20.79 -5.41 -3.17
CA LYS A 124 -20.31 -4.78 -1.94
C LYS A 124 -19.34 -5.74 -1.24
N MET A 125 -18.13 -5.26 -1.02
CA MET A 125 -17.11 -5.89 -0.20
C MET A 125 -17.08 -5.16 1.13
N ASN A 126 -17.22 -5.92 2.21
CA ASN A 126 -16.96 -5.48 3.57
C ASN A 126 -16.14 -6.60 4.20
N LYS A 127 -14.82 -6.43 4.27
CA LYS A 127 -13.91 -7.47 4.72
C LYS A 127 -12.88 -6.92 5.68
N PHE A 128 -12.70 -7.67 6.77
CA PHE A 128 -11.49 -7.60 7.57
C PHE A 128 -10.37 -8.35 6.83
N CYS A 129 -9.29 -7.66 6.49
CA CYS A 129 -8.13 -8.31 5.87
C CYS A 129 -7.27 -8.98 6.96
N ALA A 130 -7.58 -10.23 7.31
CA ALA A 130 -6.73 -11.01 8.20
C ALA A 130 -5.35 -11.35 7.56
N ILE A 131 -5.30 -11.45 6.22
CA ILE A 131 -4.09 -11.82 5.47
C ILE A 131 -3.10 -10.65 5.34
N CYS A 132 -3.54 -9.40 5.58
CA CYS A 132 -2.66 -8.24 5.61
C CYS A 132 -1.60 -8.32 6.73
N GLN A 133 -1.84 -9.15 7.75
CA GLN A 133 -0.90 -9.46 8.83
C GLN A 133 0.30 -10.32 8.37
N LYS A 134 0.21 -10.94 7.19
CA LYS A 134 1.24 -11.83 6.61
C LYS A 134 1.45 -11.55 5.12
N ILE A 135 1.34 -10.30 4.69
CA ILE A 135 1.93 -9.90 3.40
C ILE A 135 3.44 -9.82 3.60
N ASN A 136 4.05 -11.00 3.78
CA ASN A 136 5.48 -11.25 3.85
C ASN A 136 6.10 -11.35 2.45
N ARG A 137 5.43 -10.75 1.46
CA ARG A 137 5.91 -10.62 0.11
C ARG A 137 5.53 -9.23 -0.35
N VAL A 138 6.42 -8.30 -0.01
CA VAL A 138 6.76 -7.18 -0.87
C VAL A 138 5.50 -6.46 -1.35
N LEU A 139 4.88 -5.67 -0.48
CA LEU A 139 4.27 -4.44 -0.98
C LEU A 139 5.43 -3.62 -1.56
N LYS A 140 5.81 -3.95 -2.80
CA LYS A 140 6.56 -3.10 -3.71
C LYS A 140 5.62 -1.93 -4.01
N TYR A 141 5.38 -1.09 -3.02
CA TYR A 141 5.14 0.31 -3.32
C TYR A 141 6.48 0.79 -3.84
N ALA A 142 6.69 0.59 -5.15
CA ALA A 142 7.60 1.43 -5.89
C ALA A 142 7.00 2.83 -5.77
N PHE A 143 7.39 3.56 -4.73
CA PHE A 143 7.44 4.99 -4.81
C PHE A 143 8.50 5.27 -5.88
N ASN A 144 8.10 5.17 -7.15
CA ASN A 144 8.82 5.81 -8.23
C ASN A 144 8.64 7.29 -7.96
N PHE A 145 9.59 7.89 -7.24
CA PHE A 145 9.84 9.30 -7.38
C PHE A 145 10.48 9.44 -8.77
N GLU A 146 9.64 9.67 -9.78
CA GLU A 146 10.09 10.33 -11.01
C GLU A 146 10.30 11.82 -10.73
#